data_AF-A0A1F9HVJ3-F1
#
_entry.id   AF-A0A1F9HVJ3-F1
#
_cell.length_a   1.000
_cell.length_b   1.000
_cell.length_c   1.000
_cell.angle_alpha   90.00
_cell.angle_beta   90.00
_cell.angle_gamma   90.00
#
_symmetry.space_group_name_H-M   'P 1'
#
loop_
_entity.id
_entity.type
_entity.pdbx_description
1 polymer ?
#
loop_
_entity_poly.entity_id
_entity_poly.type
_entity_poly.pdbx_seq_one_letter_code
_entity_poly.pdbx_strand_id
1 'polypeptide(L)' 'MVISFKKINESYYKSIGVDLTILWENLHRSPTERILHHQQMLTLVEEAKKAAKNKTRSHPQ' A
#
# COMPACT_ATOMS: atom_id res chain seq x y z
N MET A 1 -1.38 -17.68 19.76
CA MET A 1 -1.73 -18.37 18.51
C MET A 1 -0.63 -18.07 17.50
N VAL A 2 0.32 -18.98 17.32
CA VAL A 2 1.43 -18.80 16.37
C VAL A 2 0.91 -19.22 15.00
N ILE A 3 0.59 -18.26 14.14
CA ILE A 3 0.24 -18.54 12.74
C ILE A 3 1.54 -19.02 12.08
N SER A 4 1.67 -20.34 11.90
CA SER A 4 2.78 -20.91 11.16
C SER A 4 2.53 -20.66 9.67
N PHE A 5 3.05 -19.55 9.16
CA PHE A 5 3.08 -19.27 7.74
C PHE A 5 4.00 -20.31 7.09
N LYS A 6 3.42 -21.38 6.54
CA LYS A 6 4.07 -22.18 5.48
C LYS A 6 4.78 -21.19 4.56
N LYS A 7 6.11 -21.35 4.41
CA LYS A 7 7.00 -20.50 3.61
C LYS A 7 6.24 -19.87 2.44
N ILE A 8 5.85 -18.61 2.61
CA ILE A 8 5.14 -17.88 1.57
C ILE A 8 6.09 -17.83 0.38
N ASN A 9 5.67 -18.38 -0.76
CA ASN A 9 6.48 -18.36 -1.97
C ASN A 9 6.42 -16.96 -2.58
N GLU A 10 7.26 -16.07 -2.08
CA GLU A 10 7.35 -14.66 -2.51
C GLU A 10 7.49 -14.54 -4.04
N SER A 11 8.24 -15.44 -4.68
CA SER A 11 8.40 -15.50 -6.14
C SER A 11 7.08 -15.73 -6.87
N TYR A 12 6.21 -16.59 -6.35
CA TYR A 12 4.90 -16.84 -6.95
C TYR A 12 4.02 -15.59 -6.90
N TYR A 13 3.90 -14.96 -5.73
CA TYR A 13 3.06 -13.77 -5.57
C TYR A 13 3.58 -12.59 -6.39
N LYS A 14 4.91 -12.39 -6.43
CA LYS A 14 5.53 -11.40 -7.30
C LYS A 14 5.25 -11.67 -8.78
N SER A 15 5.24 -12.94 -9.21
CA SER A 15 4.96 -13.32 -10.60
C SER A 15 3.53 -13.03 -11.05
N ILE A 16 2.57 -13.00 -10.11
CA ILE A 16 1.16 -12.64 -10.37
C ILE A 16 0.85 -11.18 -10.04
N GLY A 17 1.88 -10.36 -9.80
CA GLY A 17 1.73 -8.93 -9.50
C GLY A 17 1.19 -8.61 -8.11
N VAL A 18 1.24 -9.57 -7.18
CA VAL A 18 0.81 -9.36 -5.78
C VAL A 18 2.02 -8.93 -4.94
N ASP A 19 2.00 -7.68 -4.49
CA ASP A 19 2.96 -7.16 -3.51
C ASP A 19 2.53 -7.54 -2.10
N LEU A 20 3.35 -8.36 -1.43
CA LEU A 20 3.12 -8.82 -0.08
C LEU A 20 3.73 -7.91 0.99
N THR A 21 4.44 -6.86 0.60
CA THR A 21 5.09 -5.92 1.54
C THR A 21 4.08 -5.31 2.49
N ILE A 22 2.95 -4.83 1.94
CA ILE A 22 1.86 -4.25 2.74
C ILE A 22 1.27 -5.28 3.71
N LEU A 23 1.13 -6.53 3.27
CA LEU A 23 0.64 -7.62 4.13
C LEU A 23 1.61 -7.88 5.28
N TRP A 24 2.90 -7.99 4.97
CA TRP A 24 3.96 -8.21 5.96
C TRP A 24 4.01 -7.09 7.00
N GLU A 25 4.01 -5.84 6.56
CA GLU A 25 3.99 -4.70 7.47
C GLU A 25 2.74 -4.68 8.36
N ASN A 26 1.58 -5.01 7.80
CA ASN A 26 0.32 -5.04 8.54
C ASN A 26 0.28 -6.15 9.59
N LEU A 27 0.97 -7.27 9.37
CA LEU A 27 1.10 -8.34 10.38
C LEU A 27 1.93 -7.89 11.60
N HIS A 28 2.84 -6.94 11.41
CA HIS A 28 3.68 -6.39 12.50
C HIS A 28 3.02 -5.19 13.21
N ARG A 29 1.97 -4.62 12.63
CA ARG A 29 1.22 -3.48 13.21
C ARG A 29 0.05 -3.96 14.08
N SER A 30 -0.13 -3.33 15.22
CA SER A 30 -1.35 -3.43 16.00
C SER A 30 -2.57 -2.96 15.20
N PRO A 31 -3.80 -3.33 15.59
CA PRO A 31 -5.01 -2.84 14.92
C PRO A 31 -5.08 -1.31 14.83
N THR A 32 -4.69 -0.60 15.90
CA THR A 32 -4.68 0.86 15.93
C THR A 32 -3.65 1.46 14.96
N GLU A 33 -2.44 0.90 14.92
CA GLU A 33 -1.39 1.34 13.99
C GLU A 33 -1.78 1.10 12.52
N ARG A 34 -2.48 0.00 12.23
CA ARG A 34 -3.01 -0.26 10.88
C ARG A 34 -4.02 0.82 10.45
N ILE A 35 -4.91 1.22 11.35
CA ILE A 35 -5.90 2.28 11.08
C ILE A 35 -5.20 3.61 10.84
N LEU A 36 -4.26 3.99 11.70
CA LEU A 36 -3.51 5.24 11.57
C LEU A 36 -2.73 5.29 10.25
N HIS A 37 -2.00 4.21 9.94
CA HIS A 37 -1.26 4.09 8.69
C HIS A 37 -2.18 4.18 7.46
N HIS A 38 -3.34 3.54 7.50
CA HIS A 38 -4.33 3.62 6.42
C HIS A 38 -4.81 5.06 6.20
N GLN A 39 -5.11 5.81 7.27
CA GLN A 39 -5.52 7.21 7.18
C GLN A 39 -4.42 8.09 6.57
N GLN A 40 -3.17 7.89 6.96
CA GLN A 40 -2.02 8.61 6.38
C GLN A 40 -1.88 8.34 4.88
N MET A 41 -2.00 7.08 4.46
CA MET A 41 -1.92 6.70 3.04
C MET A 41 -3.05 7.31 2.20
N LEU A 42 -4.27 7.41 2.74
CA LEU A 42 -5.38 8.06 2.04
C LEU A 42 -5.09 9.53 1.74
N THR A 43 -4.51 10.26 2.71
CA THR A 43 -4.12 11.67 2.52
C THR A 43 -3.11 11.80 1.39
N LEU A 44 -2.05 10.97 1.40
CA LEU A 44 -1.02 10.98 0.36
C LEU A 44 -1.59 10.66 -1.03
N VAL A 45 -2.52 9.72 -1.13
CA VAL A 45 -3.19 9.37 -2.39
C VAL A 45 -4.01 10.56 -2.92
N GLU A 46 -4.74 11.27 -2.05
CA GLU A 46 -5.51 12.44 -2.45
C GLU A 46 -4.61 13.61 -2.89
N GLU A 47 -3.48 13.82 -2.21
CA GLU A 47 -2.48 14.81 -2.63
C GLU A 47 -1.86 14.46 -4.00
N ALA A 48 -1.49 13.20 -4.20
CA ALA A 48 -0.97 12.72 -5.48
C ALA A 48 -1.99 12.88 -6.61
N LYS A 49 -3.27 12.58 -6.36
CA LYS A 49 -4.35 12.81 -7.34
C LYS A 49 -4.51 14.30 -7.67
N LYS A 50 -4.45 15.19 -6.68
CA LYS A 50 -4.50 16.64 -6.89
C LYS A 50 -3.31 17.12 -7.71
N ALA A 51 -2.10 16.68 -7.38
CA ALA A 51 -0.89 17.02 -8.13
C ALA A 51 -0.95 16.54 -9.59
N ALA A 52 -1.42 15.31 -9.82
CA ALA A 52 -1.60 14.75 -11.16
C ALA A 52 -2.60 15.58 -11.99
N LYS A 53 -3.73 15.99 -11.40
CA LYS A 53 -4.73 16.86 -12.03
C LYS A 53 -4.19 18.25 -12.37
N ASN A 54 -3.34 18.81 -11.51
CA ASN A 54 -2.72 20.11 -11.77
C ASN A 54 -1.70 20.05 -12.90
N LYS A 55 -0.93 18.96 -13.00
CA LYS A 55 0.02 18.73 -14.11
C LYS A 55 -0.68 18.56 -15.47
N THR A 56 -1.91 18.04 -15.50
CA THR A 56 -2.70 17.94 -16.74
C THR A 56 -3.32 19.26 -17.17
N ARG A 57 -3.52 20.22 -16.26
CA ARG A 57 -4.08 21.56 -16.56
C ARG A 57 -3.04 22.59 -17.00
N SER A 58 -1.76 22.38 -16.69
CA SER A 58 -0.67 23.31 -17.01
C SER A 58 0.00 23.07 -18.37
N HIS A 59 -0.50 22.14 -19.19
CA HIS A 59 -0.20 22.05 -20.61
C HIS A 59 -1.50 22.21 -21.42
N PRO A 60 -1.94 23.45 -21.69
CA PRO A 60 -2.88 23.67 -22.77
C PRO A 60 -2.17 23.30 -24.08
N GLN A 61 -2.79 22.42 -24.86
CA GLN A 61 -2.44 22.23 -26.27
C GLN A 61 -2.69 23.52 -27.06
#